data_AF-A0A9E0P3H1-F1
#
_entry.id   AF-A0A9E0P3H1-F1
#
_cell.length_a   1.000
_cell.length_b   1.000
_cell.length_c   1.000
_cell.angle_alpha   90.00
_cell.angle_beta   90.00
_cell.angle_gamma   90.00
#
_symmetry.space_group_name_H-M   'P 1'
#
loop_
_entity.id
_entity.type
_entity.pdbx_description
1 polymer ?
#
loop_
_entity_poly.entity_id
_entity_poly.type
_entity_poly.pdbx_seq_one_letter_code
_entity_poly.pdbx_strand_id
1 'polypeptide(L)'
;AVAKHPQVARAAAQLREAALMLERTRIVAPIDGQIAKRCAQIGMRVQTGAPLMVLVPLQTMWVDANFKESQLKDIRIGQPVTVHADVYGNDVSYRGQVAGLSAGTGSVFSLLPPQNATGNWIKVVQRVPVRIALDARDLAAHPLRLGLSMHVSVDTRSQDGPLVTDAPVNQPVLQTGVYAGQLERANRMVADIIAANSAQ
;
A
#
# COMPACT_ATOMS: atom_id res chain seq x y z
N ALA A 1 -10.25 31.65 36.08
CA ALA A 1 -9.47 30.39 36.19
C ALA A 1 -8.20 30.53 35.36
N VAL A 2 -7.03 30.34 35.98
CA VAL A 2 -5.69 30.50 35.39
C VAL A 2 -5.55 29.77 34.04
N ALA A 3 -6.20 28.61 33.88
CA ALA A 3 -6.23 27.83 32.65
C ALA A 3 -6.81 28.56 31.41
N LYS A 4 -7.66 29.58 31.59
CA LYS A 4 -8.24 30.36 30.47
C LYS A 4 -7.46 31.65 30.16
N HIS A 5 -6.36 31.93 30.87
CA HIS A 5 -5.58 33.13 30.63
C HIS A 5 -4.86 33.05 29.26
N PRO A 6 -4.88 34.10 28.43
CA PRO A 6 -4.32 34.05 27.06
C PRO A 6 -2.85 33.61 27.00
N GLN A 7 -2.04 34.02 27.98
CA GLN A 7 -0.62 33.62 28.05
C GLN A 7 -0.46 32.13 28.35
N VAL A 8 -1.30 31.57 29.23
CA VAL A 8 -1.29 30.14 29.58
C VAL A 8 -1.77 29.31 28.39
N ALA A 9 -2.80 29.78 27.68
CA ALA A 9 -3.28 29.12 26.46
C ALA A 9 -2.20 29.09 25.36
N ARG A 10 -1.43 30.17 25.19
CA ARG A 10 -0.32 30.24 24.24
C ARG A 10 0.83 29.29 24.61
N ALA A 11 1.24 29.29 25.88
CA ALA A 11 2.27 28.40 26.38
C ALA A 11 1.85 26.92 26.27
N ALA A 12 0.58 26.62 26.56
CA ALA A 12 -0.01 25.29 26.41
C ALA A 12 0.01 24.82 24.94
N ALA A 13 -0.28 25.70 23.99
CA ALA A 13 -0.20 25.38 22.57
C ALA A 13 1.24 25.07 22.12
N GLN A 14 2.21 25.88 22.55
CA GLN A 14 3.64 25.66 22.26
C GLN A 14 4.15 24.34 22.84
N LEU A 15 3.77 24.04 24.09
CA LEU A 15 4.14 22.77 24.72
C LEU A 15 3.54 21.57 23.99
N ARG A 16 2.26 21.66 23.59
CA ARG A 16 1.60 20.60 22.82
C ARG A 16 2.32 20.35 21.50
N GLU A 17 2.66 21.42 20.77
CA GLU A 17 3.38 21.31 19.50
C GLU A 17 4.77 20.69 19.69
N ALA A 18 5.53 21.15 20.68
CA ALA A 18 6.85 20.61 21.00
C ALA A 18 6.78 19.12 21.40
N ALA A 19 5.77 18.72 22.19
CA ALA A 19 5.55 17.33 22.57
C ALA A 19 5.25 16.44 21.35
N LEU A 20 4.41 16.91 20.43
CA LEU A 20 4.12 16.20 19.18
C LEU A 20 5.36 16.11 18.27
N MET A 21 6.16 17.18 18.18
CA MET A 21 7.41 17.16 17.42
C MET A 21 8.41 16.14 17.99
N LEU A 22 8.57 16.12 19.32
CA LEU A 22 9.42 15.15 20.00
C LEU A 22 8.96 13.72 19.73
N GLU A 23 7.66 13.45 19.83
CA GLU A 23 7.12 12.11 19.57
C GLU A 23 7.34 11.66 18.11
N ARG A 24 7.20 12.59 17.16
CA ARG A 24 7.43 12.35 15.72
C ARG A 24 8.89 12.19 15.33
N THR A 25 9.84 12.39 16.24
CA THR A 25 11.24 11.99 16.01
C THR A 25 11.42 10.47 15.97
N ARG A 26 10.51 9.72 16.61
CA ARG A 26 10.52 8.27 16.60
C ARG A 26 9.67 7.75 15.44
N ILE A 27 10.34 7.36 14.36
CA ILE A 27 9.67 6.73 13.21
C ILE A 27 9.42 5.25 13.53
N VAL A 28 8.15 4.87 13.53
CA VAL A 28 7.66 3.53 13.87
C VAL A 28 6.97 2.91 12.66
N ALA A 29 6.98 1.58 12.57
CA ALA A 29 6.31 0.87 11.49
C ALA A 29 4.78 1.01 11.63
N PRO A 30 4.06 1.48 10.60
CA PRO A 30 2.60 1.64 10.66
C PRO A 30 1.83 0.31 10.61
N ILE A 31 2.44 -0.74 10.06
CA ILE A 31 1.90 -2.09 9.86
C ILE A 31 3.00 -3.12 10.05
N ASP A 32 2.63 -4.39 10.16
CA ASP A 32 3.61 -5.49 10.11
C ASP A 32 4.11 -5.72 8.69
N GLY A 33 5.41 -5.98 8.55
CA GLY A 33 6.01 -6.20 7.24
C GLY A 33 7.53 -6.30 7.29
N GLN A 34 8.11 -6.42 6.10
CA GLN A 34 9.55 -6.47 5.91
C GLN A 34 10.06 -5.18 5.27
N ILE A 35 11.23 -4.70 5.70
CA ILE A 35 11.88 -3.56 5.08
C ILE A 35 12.52 -4.02 3.76
N ALA A 36 11.95 -3.60 2.64
CA ALA A 36 12.47 -3.91 1.31
C ALA A 36 13.64 -3.02 0.90
N LYS A 37 13.64 -1.76 1.36
CA LYS A 37 14.71 -0.81 1.10
C LYS A 37 14.91 0.10 2.30
N ARG A 38 16.16 0.29 2.71
CA ARG A 38 16.55 1.27 3.73
C ARG A 38 17.43 2.33 3.08
N CYS A 39 16.95 3.57 3.04
CA CYS A 39 17.68 4.73 2.52
C CYS A 39 18.37 5.50 3.65
N ALA A 40 17.87 5.41 4.88
CA ALA A 40 18.46 6.06 6.03
C ALA A 40 19.78 5.41 6.48
N GLN A 41 20.77 6.24 6.80
CA GLN A 41 22.05 5.84 7.37
C GLN A 41 22.35 6.66 8.64
N ILE A 42 23.13 6.09 9.54
CA ILE A 42 23.56 6.77 10.77
C ILE A 42 24.40 7.99 10.38
N GLY A 43 24.11 9.14 11.00
CA GLY A 43 24.77 10.42 10.69
C GLY A 43 24.17 11.19 9.52
N MET A 44 23.24 10.59 8.76
CA MET A 44 22.55 11.28 7.67
C MET A 44 21.52 12.28 8.23
N ARG A 45 21.60 13.53 7.79
CA ARG A 45 20.58 14.54 8.07
C ARG A 45 19.42 14.35 7.10
N VAL A 46 18.20 14.33 7.62
CA VAL A 46 16.97 14.08 6.85
C VAL A 46 16.05 15.29 6.94
N GLN A 47 15.41 15.62 5.82
CA GLN A 47 14.37 16.64 5.79
C GLN A 47 12.99 15.99 5.94
N THR A 48 12.01 16.76 6.39
CA THR A 48 10.62 16.32 6.48
C THR A 48 10.12 15.88 5.10
N GLY A 49 9.50 14.70 5.04
CA GLY A 49 9.01 14.11 3.80
C GLY A 49 10.03 13.28 3.02
N ALA A 50 11.31 13.26 3.44
CA ALA A 50 12.30 12.40 2.80
C ALA A 50 11.99 10.90 3.04
N PRO A 51 11.97 10.04 2.01
CA PRO A 51 11.70 8.62 2.17
C PRO A 51 12.89 7.92 2.85
N LEU A 52 12.66 7.37 4.05
CA LEU A 52 13.70 6.72 4.85
C LEU A 52 13.80 5.21 4.61
N MET A 53 12.66 4.57 4.41
CA MET A 53 12.54 3.12 4.30
C MET A 53 11.24 2.75 3.58
N VAL A 54 11.26 1.60 2.91
CA VAL A 54 10.10 0.99 2.24
C VAL A 54 9.72 -0.26 3.02
N LEU A 55 8.52 -0.25 3.59
CA LEU A 55 7.94 -1.37 4.33
C LEU A 55 6.94 -2.10 3.45
N VAL A 56 7.03 -3.43 3.41
CA VAL A 56 6.20 -4.29 2.55
C VAL A 56 5.44 -5.29 3.42
N PRO A 57 4.10 -5.29 3.38
CA PRO A 57 3.30 -6.29 4.08
C PRO A 57 3.38 -7.63 3.33
N LEU A 58 3.92 -8.66 3.98
CA LEU A 58 4.07 -9.99 3.37
C LEU A 58 2.75 -10.79 3.34
N GLN A 59 1.76 -10.37 4.13
CA GLN A 59 0.48 -11.08 4.27
C GLN A 59 -0.56 -10.68 3.20
N THR A 60 -0.38 -9.52 2.58
CA THR A 60 -1.33 -8.95 1.60
C THR A 60 -0.62 -8.65 0.30
N MET A 61 -0.01 -9.66 -0.31
CA MET A 61 0.64 -9.54 -1.62
C MET A 61 -0.36 -9.83 -2.74
N TRP A 62 -0.20 -9.11 -3.84
CA TRP A 62 -0.95 -9.34 -5.07
C TRP A 62 0.01 -9.46 -6.26
N VAL A 63 -0.50 -10.04 -7.34
CA VAL A 63 0.18 -10.13 -8.63
C VAL A 63 -0.59 -9.29 -9.63
N ASP A 64 0.07 -8.34 -10.28
CA ASP A 64 -0.50 -7.64 -11.42
C ASP A 64 -0.19 -8.44 -12.69
N ALA A 65 -1.17 -9.20 -13.16
CA ALA A 65 -1.07 -10.11 -14.29
C ALA A 65 -1.50 -9.42 -15.59
N ASN A 66 -0.59 -9.33 -16.57
CA ASN A 66 -0.84 -8.61 -17.82
C ASN A 66 -1.53 -9.51 -18.85
N PHE A 67 -2.87 -9.45 -18.92
CA PHE A 67 -3.65 -10.20 -19.92
C PHE A 67 -3.85 -9.41 -21.20
N LYS A 68 -4.05 -10.11 -22.33
CA LYS A 68 -4.48 -9.46 -23.58
C LYS A 68 -5.88 -8.89 -23.38
N GLU A 69 -6.16 -7.71 -23.95
CA GLU A 69 -7.49 -7.11 -23.91
C GLU A 69 -8.61 -8.06 -24.36
N SER A 70 -8.34 -8.89 -25.39
CA SER A 70 -9.30 -9.88 -25.87
C SER A 70 -9.62 -10.98 -24.86
N GLN A 71 -8.72 -11.28 -23.92
CA GLN A 71 -8.90 -12.29 -22.88
C GLN A 71 -9.73 -11.79 -21.69
N LEU A 72 -9.86 -10.47 -21.51
CA LEU A 72 -10.65 -9.91 -20.40
C LEU A 72 -12.14 -10.27 -20.49
N LYS A 73 -12.62 -10.62 -21.68
CA LYS A 73 -14.03 -10.98 -21.94
C LYS A 73 -14.52 -12.15 -21.11
N ASP A 74 -13.64 -13.08 -20.74
CA ASP A 74 -13.98 -14.29 -19.98
C ASP A 74 -13.55 -14.18 -18.50
N ILE A 75 -12.82 -13.13 -18.15
CA ILE A 75 -12.32 -12.92 -16.79
C ILE A 75 -13.41 -12.25 -15.95
N ARG A 76 -13.70 -12.85 -14.80
CA ARG A 76 -14.64 -12.35 -13.79
C ARG A 76 -13.94 -12.18 -12.45
N ILE A 77 -14.47 -11.27 -11.65
CA ILE A 77 -14.02 -11.08 -10.26
C ILE A 77 -14.33 -12.35 -9.47
N GLY A 78 -13.40 -12.75 -8.60
CA GLY A 78 -13.53 -13.94 -7.74
C GLY A 78 -13.16 -15.26 -8.41
N GLN A 79 -12.85 -15.28 -9.71
CA GLN A 79 -12.39 -16.50 -10.38
C GLN A 79 -11.11 -17.03 -9.71
N PRO A 80 -11.01 -18.36 -9.51
CA PRO A 80 -9.83 -18.96 -8.92
C PRO A 80 -8.66 -18.89 -9.90
N VAL A 81 -7.49 -18.58 -9.34
CA VAL A 81 -6.26 -18.39 -10.09
C VAL A 81 -5.16 -19.25 -9.48
N THR A 82 -4.40 -19.90 -10.35
CA THR A 82 -3.16 -20.58 -9.97
C THR A 82 -1.98 -19.79 -10.52
N VAL A 83 -1.02 -19.50 -9.66
CA VAL A 83 0.17 -18.72 -9.98
C VAL A 83 1.42 -19.53 -9.68
N HIS A 84 2.35 -19.57 -10.62
CA HIS A 84 3.66 -20.21 -10.47
C HIS A 84 4.76 -19.17 -10.56
N ALA A 85 5.69 -19.17 -9.61
CA ALA A 85 6.81 -18.24 -9.60
C ALA A 85 8.01 -18.85 -10.33
N ASP A 86 8.59 -18.14 -11.29
CA ASP A 86 9.73 -18.65 -12.07
C ASP A 86 10.92 -19.03 -11.19
N VAL A 87 11.09 -18.31 -10.07
CA VAL A 87 12.19 -18.53 -9.11
C VAL A 87 12.12 -19.89 -8.41
N TYR A 88 10.93 -20.47 -8.28
CA TYR A 88 10.71 -21.78 -7.65
C TYR A 88 10.39 -22.87 -8.68
N GLY A 89 10.48 -22.55 -9.97
CA GLY A 89 10.05 -23.45 -11.04
C GLY A 89 8.58 -23.85 -10.92
N ASN A 90 8.25 -25.06 -11.36
CA ASN A 90 6.89 -25.59 -11.30
C ASN A 90 6.54 -26.23 -9.94
N ASP A 91 7.46 -26.24 -8.98
CA ASP A 91 7.31 -26.98 -7.73
C ASP A 91 6.43 -26.25 -6.71
N VAL A 92 6.35 -24.91 -6.81
CA VAL A 92 5.55 -24.08 -5.91
C VAL A 92 4.42 -23.42 -6.69
N SER A 93 3.19 -23.69 -6.24
CA SER A 93 1.97 -23.06 -6.76
C SER A 93 1.33 -22.21 -5.67
N TYR A 94 0.89 -21.03 -6.04
CA TYR A 94 0.14 -20.11 -5.19
C TYR A 94 -1.29 -20.05 -5.69
N ARG A 95 -2.24 -20.22 -4.78
CA ARG A 95 -3.65 -19.99 -5.07
C ARG A 95 -4.00 -18.53 -4.84
N GLY A 96 -4.91 -18.05 -5.67
CA GLY A 96 -5.40 -16.70 -5.59
C GLY A 96 -6.76 -16.55 -6.23
N GLN A 97 -7.25 -15.31 -6.24
CA GLN A 97 -8.51 -14.96 -6.87
C GLN A 97 -8.35 -13.64 -7.63
N VAL A 98 -9.10 -13.50 -8.72
CA VAL A 98 -9.19 -12.24 -9.46
C VAL A 98 -9.83 -11.18 -8.56
N ALA A 99 -9.07 -10.16 -8.19
CA ALA A 99 -9.53 -9.07 -7.34
C ALA A 99 -10.17 -7.93 -8.15
N GLY A 100 -9.71 -7.72 -9.39
CA GLY A 100 -10.24 -6.67 -10.27
C GLY A 100 -9.17 -6.12 -11.22
N LEU A 101 -9.51 -5.04 -11.92
CA LEU A 101 -8.53 -4.28 -12.70
C LEU A 101 -7.72 -3.35 -11.80
N SER A 102 -6.43 -3.24 -12.08
CA SER A 102 -5.64 -2.13 -11.52
C SER A 102 -6.12 -0.81 -12.15
N ALA A 103 -6.13 0.29 -11.40
CA ALA A 103 -6.73 1.58 -11.78
C ALA A 103 -6.09 2.27 -13.01
N GLY A 104 -5.14 1.62 -13.71
CA GLY A 104 -4.72 2.02 -15.04
C GLY A 104 -3.71 1.06 -15.65
N THR A 105 -3.63 1.06 -16.99
CA THR A 105 -2.61 0.34 -17.75
C THR A 105 -1.27 1.05 -17.61
N GLY A 106 -0.17 0.32 -17.41
CA GLY A 106 1.17 0.92 -17.29
C GLY A 106 1.62 1.73 -18.53
N SER A 107 0.96 1.54 -19.67
CA SER A 107 1.24 2.22 -20.94
C SER A 107 0.74 3.67 -21.01
N VAL A 108 -0.34 4.04 -20.29
CA VAL A 108 -0.84 5.44 -20.28
C VAL A 108 -0.05 6.36 -19.34
N PHE A 109 0.77 5.79 -18.46
CA PHE A 109 1.66 6.52 -17.54
C PHE A 109 3.13 6.45 -17.93
N SER A 110 3.45 5.87 -19.09
CA SER A 110 4.83 5.84 -19.62
C SER A 110 5.25 7.23 -20.11
N LEU A 111 6.49 7.62 -19.80
CA LEU A 111 7.13 8.84 -20.32
C LEU A 111 7.17 8.88 -21.86
N LEU A 112 7.12 7.71 -22.50
CA LEU A 112 7.00 7.55 -23.95
C LEU A 112 5.85 6.60 -24.24
N PRO A 113 4.64 7.10 -24.54
CA PRO A 113 3.55 6.24 -25.00
C PRO A 113 3.89 5.69 -26.39
N PRO A 114 3.52 4.44 -26.71
CA PRO A 114 3.77 3.87 -28.03
C PRO A 114 3.03 4.68 -29.11
N GLN A 115 3.78 5.43 -29.91
CA GLN A 115 3.27 6.14 -31.08
C GLN A 115 3.18 5.17 -32.25
N ASN A 116 2.05 4.47 -32.36
CA ASN A 116 1.71 3.70 -33.55
C ASN A 116 1.18 4.65 -34.64
N ALA A 117 2.06 5.51 -35.18
CA ALA A 117 1.70 6.54 -36.16
C ALA A 117 2.58 6.47 -37.42
N THR A 118 2.55 5.34 -38.13
CA THR A 118 3.09 5.22 -39.50
C THR A 118 2.31 4.16 -40.29
N GLY A 119 1.16 4.56 -40.87
CA GLY A 119 0.61 3.99 -42.11
C GLY A 119 0.27 2.49 -42.22
N ASN A 120 0.52 1.66 -41.21
CA ASN A 120 0.26 0.22 -41.23
C ASN A 120 -0.91 -0.10 -40.28
N TRP A 121 -2.02 -0.60 -40.84
CA TRP A 121 -3.23 -1.02 -40.13
C TRP A 121 -3.05 -2.35 -39.37
N ILE A 122 -1.97 -2.49 -38.60
CA ILE A 122 -1.77 -3.67 -37.75
C ILE A 122 -2.29 -3.36 -36.35
N LYS A 123 -3.40 -4.00 -35.98
CA LYS A 123 -3.97 -3.90 -34.62
C LYS A 123 -3.00 -4.50 -33.60
N VAL A 124 -2.33 -3.64 -32.83
CA VAL A 124 -1.49 -4.06 -31.71
C VAL A 124 -2.38 -4.39 -30.51
N VAL A 125 -2.30 -5.63 -30.01
CA VAL A 125 -3.07 -6.06 -28.83
C VAL A 125 -2.51 -5.36 -27.59
N GLN A 126 -3.33 -4.56 -26.93
CA GLN A 126 -2.98 -3.96 -25.64
C GLN A 126 -3.05 -5.00 -24.53
N ARG A 127 -2.16 -4.85 -23.54
CA ARG A 127 -2.19 -5.67 -22.33
C ARG A 127 -2.73 -4.85 -21.18
N VAL A 128 -3.59 -5.48 -20.39
CA VAL A 128 -4.27 -4.85 -19.26
C VAL A 128 -3.87 -5.58 -17.99
N PRO A 129 -3.38 -4.87 -16.96
CA PRO A 129 -3.03 -5.48 -15.69
C PRO A 129 -4.29 -5.84 -14.89
N VAL A 130 -4.52 -7.13 -14.70
CA VAL A 130 -5.53 -7.68 -13.81
C VAL A 130 -4.86 -8.02 -12.48
N ARG A 131 -5.41 -7.52 -11.39
CA ARG A 131 -4.91 -7.78 -10.04
C ARG A 131 -5.42 -9.13 -9.53
N ILE A 132 -4.48 -9.97 -9.13
CA ILE A 132 -4.73 -11.27 -8.50
C ILE A 132 -4.34 -11.17 -7.03
N ALA A 133 -5.29 -11.37 -6.12
CA ALA A 133 -5.00 -11.49 -4.70
C ALA A 133 -4.51 -12.92 -4.41
N LEU A 134 -3.41 -13.06 -3.68
CA LEU A 134 -2.85 -14.36 -3.29
C LEU A 134 -3.32 -14.79 -1.91
N ASP A 135 -3.42 -16.10 -1.68
CA ASP A 135 -3.72 -16.68 -0.37
C ASP A 135 -2.55 -16.48 0.60
N ALA A 136 -2.84 -15.93 1.78
CA ALA A 136 -1.87 -15.68 2.83
C ALA A 136 -1.19 -16.96 3.34
N ARG A 137 -1.85 -18.13 3.27
CA ARG A 137 -1.27 -19.42 3.69
C ARG A 137 -0.15 -19.85 2.75
N ASP A 138 -0.39 -19.72 1.45
CA ASP A 138 0.60 -20.10 0.43
C ASP A 138 1.81 -19.12 0.47
N LEU A 139 1.56 -17.83 0.74
CA LEU A 139 2.61 -16.81 0.99
C LEU A 139 3.43 -17.08 2.26
N ALA A 140 2.80 -17.55 3.33
CA ALA A 140 3.50 -17.89 4.58
C ALA A 140 4.40 -19.12 4.43
N ALA A 141 3.97 -20.12 3.66
CA ALA A 141 4.76 -21.30 3.38
C ALA A 141 5.96 -21.00 2.45
N HIS A 142 5.75 -20.14 1.45
CA HIS A 142 6.77 -19.79 0.46
C HIS A 142 6.81 -18.27 0.22
N PRO A 143 7.55 -17.51 1.05
CA PRO A 143 7.58 -16.05 0.97
C PRO A 143 8.06 -15.53 -0.40
N LEU A 144 7.19 -14.76 -1.09
CA LEU A 144 7.54 -14.11 -2.35
C LEU A 144 8.32 -12.81 -2.13
N ARG A 145 9.24 -12.53 -3.04
CA ARG A 145 9.92 -11.22 -3.12
C ARG A 145 9.24 -10.34 -4.16
N LEU A 146 9.28 -9.03 -3.93
CA LEU A 146 8.76 -8.06 -4.90
C LEU A 146 9.55 -8.12 -6.21
N GLY A 147 8.85 -7.99 -7.33
CA GLY A 147 9.45 -7.88 -8.66
C GLY A 147 9.78 -9.22 -9.34
N LEU A 148 9.33 -10.34 -8.80
CA LEU A 148 9.48 -11.65 -9.45
C LEU A 148 8.50 -11.80 -10.62
N SER A 149 8.96 -12.48 -11.68
CA SER A 149 8.12 -12.94 -12.79
C SER A 149 7.35 -14.20 -12.39
N MET A 150 6.11 -14.29 -12.87
CA MET A 150 5.22 -15.41 -12.57
C MET A 150 4.33 -15.75 -13.77
N HIS A 151 3.99 -17.03 -13.88
CA HIS A 151 2.97 -17.54 -14.78
C HIS A 151 1.62 -17.61 -14.08
N VAL A 152 0.60 -16.97 -14.66
CA VAL A 152 -0.74 -16.84 -14.08
C VAL A 152 -1.75 -17.57 -14.96
N SER A 153 -2.47 -18.53 -14.38
CA SER A 153 -3.56 -19.27 -15.02
C SER A 153 -4.88 -19.01 -14.29
N VAL A 154 -5.84 -18.44 -15.00
CA VAL A 154 -7.19 -18.15 -14.49
C VAL A 154 -8.15 -19.22 -14.99
N ASP A 155 -8.96 -19.77 -14.10
CA ASP A 155 -10.04 -20.68 -14.48
C ASP A 155 -11.28 -19.89 -14.91
N THR A 156 -11.59 -19.92 -16.20
CA THR A 156 -12.71 -19.18 -16.80
C THR A 156 -13.97 -20.02 -17.00
N ARG A 157 -14.03 -21.23 -16.45
CA ARG A 157 -15.18 -22.14 -16.63
C ARG A 157 -16.49 -21.61 -16.03
N SER A 158 -16.42 -20.88 -14.91
CA SER A 158 -17.57 -20.18 -14.33
C SER A 158 -17.48 -18.69 -14.67
N GLN A 159 -18.53 -18.17 -15.29
CA GLN A 159 -18.65 -16.76 -15.69
C GLN A 159 -19.78 -16.03 -14.95
N ASP A 160 -20.23 -16.59 -13.82
CA ASP A 160 -21.42 -16.13 -13.08
C ASP A 160 -21.16 -14.84 -12.28
N GLY A 161 -19.89 -14.44 -12.12
CA GLY A 161 -19.48 -13.25 -11.38
C GLY A 161 -19.52 -11.96 -12.21
N PRO A 162 -19.36 -10.78 -11.58
CA PRO A 162 -19.23 -9.51 -12.27
C PRO A 162 -17.99 -9.49 -13.19
N LEU A 163 -18.11 -8.78 -14.32
CA LEU A 163 -16.97 -8.53 -15.20
C LEU A 163 -15.86 -7.81 -14.44
N VAL A 164 -14.62 -8.15 -14.75
CA VAL A 164 -13.44 -7.51 -14.14
C VAL A 164 -13.40 -6.00 -14.38
N THR A 165 -14.07 -5.52 -15.44
CA THR A 165 -14.22 -4.11 -15.81
C THR A 165 -15.17 -3.31 -14.93
N ASP A 166 -16.06 -3.98 -14.21
CA ASP A 166 -17.18 -3.33 -13.51
C ASP A 166 -16.89 -3.12 -12.02
N ALA A 167 -15.68 -3.48 -11.56
CA ALA A 167 -15.28 -3.43 -10.16
C ALA A 167 -15.12 -1.98 -9.64
N PRO A 168 -15.84 -1.57 -8.60
CA PRO A 168 -15.49 -0.34 -7.89
C PRO A 168 -14.21 -0.56 -7.07
N VAL A 169 -13.21 0.29 -7.30
CA VAL A 169 -11.99 0.34 -6.47
C VAL A 169 -12.37 0.96 -5.13
N ASN A 170 -12.78 0.15 -4.15
CA ASN A 170 -13.21 0.71 -2.88
C ASN A 170 -12.76 -0.11 -1.68
N GLN A 171 -11.51 0.11 -1.27
CA GLN A 171 -11.09 0.21 0.14
C GLN A 171 -9.60 0.60 0.23
N PRO A 172 -9.21 1.42 1.22
CA PRO A 172 -7.80 1.62 1.55
C PRO A 172 -7.19 0.28 1.98
N VAL A 173 -6.22 -0.23 1.22
CA VAL A 173 -5.62 -1.56 1.44
C VAL A 173 -4.92 -1.64 2.81
N LEU A 174 -4.51 -0.50 3.37
CA LEU A 174 -3.76 -0.43 4.63
C LEU A 174 -4.27 0.75 5.48
N GLN A 175 -4.51 0.49 6.77
CA GLN A 175 -4.81 1.50 7.78
C GLN A 175 -3.86 1.34 8.97
N THR A 176 -3.55 2.44 9.66
CA THR A 176 -2.66 2.42 10.82
C THR A 176 -3.20 3.28 11.96
N GLY A 177 -3.22 2.71 13.17
CA GLY A 177 -3.55 3.40 14.42
C GLY A 177 -2.32 3.89 15.19
N VAL A 178 -1.11 3.81 14.62
CA VAL A 178 0.13 4.05 15.37
C VAL A 178 0.27 5.49 15.87
N TYR A 179 -0.35 6.44 15.16
CA TYR A 179 -0.45 7.84 15.59
C TYR A 179 -1.75 8.17 16.33
N ALA A 180 -2.58 7.17 16.63
CA ALA A 180 -3.75 7.36 17.46
C ALA A 180 -3.31 7.74 18.88
N GLY A 181 -3.94 8.78 19.44
CA GLY A 181 -3.72 9.20 20.82
C GLY A 181 -2.46 10.04 21.08
N GLN A 182 -1.64 10.39 20.08
CA GLN A 182 -0.52 11.35 20.28
C GLN A 182 -1.04 12.69 20.82
N LEU A 183 -2.13 13.18 20.23
CA LEU A 183 -2.78 14.41 20.65
C LEU A 183 -3.31 14.30 22.08
N GLU A 184 -3.92 13.18 22.45
CA GLU A 184 -4.43 12.95 23.80
C GLU A 184 -3.31 12.90 24.84
N ARG A 185 -2.19 12.26 24.52
CA ARG A 185 -1.00 12.26 25.39
C ARG A 185 -0.45 13.67 25.58
N ALA A 186 -0.33 14.44 24.50
CA ALA A 186 0.13 15.83 24.57
C ALA A 186 -0.86 16.72 25.36
N ASN A 187 -2.17 16.53 25.18
CA ASN A 187 -3.20 17.23 25.94
C ASN A 187 -3.12 16.91 27.44
N ARG A 188 -2.92 15.64 27.80
CA ARG A 188 -2.77 15.22 29.20
C ARG A 188 -1.55 15.87 29.85
N MET A 189 -0.41 15.86 29.18
CA MET A 189 0.81 16.52 29.65
C MET A 189 0.59 18.02 29.91
N VAL A 190 -0.08 18.72 28.99
CA VAL A 190 -0.46 20.12 29.17
C VAL A 190 -1.37 20.31 30.39
N ALA A 191 -2.39 19.45 30.53
CA ALA A 191 -3.34 19.51 31.64
C ALA A 191 -2.66 19.27 32.99
N ASP A 192 -1.78 18.28 33.08
CA ASP A 192 -1.02 17.93 34.29
C ASP A 192 -0.13 19.10 34.73
N ILE A 193 0.55 19.76 33.78
CA ILE A 193 1.39 20.93 34.06
C ILE A 193 0.55 22.12 34.52
N ILE A 194 -0.58 22.40 33.86
CA ILE A 194 -1.47 23.48 34.30
C ILE A 194 -2.02 23.19 35.71
N ALA A 195 -2.42 21.96 35.98
CA ALA A 195 -2.93 21.54 37.29
C ALA A 195 -1.87 21.73 38.38
N ALA A 196 -0.65 21.24 38.16
CA ALA A 196 0.46 21.36 39.09
C ALA A 196 0.82 22.81 39.43
N ASN A 197 0.75 23.72 38.45
CA ASN A 197 1.04 25.14 38.66
C ASN A 197 -0.16 25.94 39.20
N SER A 198 -1.38 25.40 39.12
CA SER A 198 -2.58 26.03 39.68
C SER A 198 -2.84 25.69 41.15
N ALA A 199 -2.15 24.67 41.67
CA ALA A 199 -2.21 24.26 43.07
C ALA A 199 -1.16 24.96 43.96
N GLN A 200 -0.26 25.74 43.36
CA GLN A 200 0.69 26.65 44.02
C GLN A 200 0.10 28.06 44.10
#